data_AF-A0A418V269-F1
#
_entry.id   AF-A0A418V269-F1
#
_cell.length_a   1.000
_cell.length_b   1.000
_cell.length_c   1.000
_cell.angle_alpha   90.00
_cell.angle_beta   90.00
_cell.angle_gamma   90.00
#
_symmetry.space_group_name_H-M   'P 1'
#
loop_
_entity.id
_entity.type
_entity.pdbx_description
1 polymer ?
#
loop_
_entity_poly.entity_id
_entity_poly.type
_entity_poly.pdbx_seq_one_letter_code
_entity_poly.pdbx_strand_id
1 'polypeptide(L)'
;MTATHWTLAQTLQRRGITTHALIKASGLSKGTVYDIVNGKSQGITLETVDKLLDGLEQLTGQRMALDAVLDRTEPEDPYAHLFVDAKPYDHEEARKHLVPWTAEELAEDEQYWA
;
A
#
# COMPACT_ATOMS: atom_id res chain seq x y z
N MET A 1 -11.41 3.89 4.36
CA MET A 1 -10.26 4.29 5.19
C MET A 1 -9.10 3.40 4.79
N THR A 2 -7.96 3.97 4.42
CA THR A 2 -6.75 3.19 4.12
C THR A 2 -6.24 2.58 5.41
N ALA A 3 -6.16 1.25 5.47
CA ALA A 3 -5.64 0.54 6.63
C ALA A 3 -4.14 0.29 6.41
N THR A 4 -3.31 0.68 7.37
CA THR A 4 -1.89 0.34 7.37
C THR A 4 -1.66 -0.75 8.39
N HIS A 5 -1.05 -1.86 7.98
CA HIS A 5 -0.78 -2.99 8.85
C HIS A 5 0.69 -3.43 8.74
N TRP A 6 1.17 -4.11 9.77
CA TRP A 6 2.54 -4.62 9.80
C TRP A 6 2.67 -5.89 8.97
N THR A 7 3.67 -5.95 8.09
CA THR A 7 4.04 -7.16 7.32
C THR A 7 5.34 -7.79 7.80
N LEU A 8 5.79 -7.39 8.98
CA LEU A 8 7.05 -7.81 9.57
C LEU A 8 7.21 -9.33 9.66
N ALA A 9 6.14 -10.09 9.95
CA ALA A 9 6.19 -11.56 9.93
C ALA A 9 6.65 -12.12 8.58
N GLN A 10 6.11 -11.60 7.47
CA GLN A 10 6.48 -12.03 6.12
C GLN A 10 7.92 -11.62 5.80
N THR A 11 8.31 -10.40 6.18
CA THR A 11 9.67 -9.89 6.00
C THR A 11 10.70 -10.75 6.73
N LEU A 12 10.42 -11.12 7.98
CA LEU A 12 11.26 -12.00 8.78
C LEU A 12 11.37 -13.39 8.15
N GLN A 13 10.24 -13.97 7.72
CA GLN A 13 10.21 -15.28 7.08
C GLN A 13 11.02 -15.30 5.77
N ARG A 14 10.83 -14.31 4.89
CA ARG A 14 11.55 -14.20 3.60
C ARG A 14 13.06 -14.09 3.78
N ARG A 15 13.51 -13.47 4.88
CA ARG A 15 14.93 -13.26 5.19
C ARG A 15 15.52 -14.32 6.13
N GLY A 16 14.73 -15.32 6.55
CA GLY A 16 15.18 -16.36 7.49
C GLY A 16 15.51 -15.84 8.89
N ILE A 17 14.96 -14.69 9.28
CA ILE A 17 15.23 -14.05 10.57
C ILE A 17 14.20 -14.54 11.58
N THR A 18 14.65 -15.01 12.74
CA THR A 18 13.74 -15.37 13.82
C THR A 18 13.28 -14.14 14.59
N THR A 19 12.05 -14.14 15.08
CA THR A 19 11.53 -13.09 15.98
C THR A 19 12.42 -12.91 17.21
N HIS A 20 13.01 -14.01 17.70
CA HIS A 20 13.92 -13.95 18.85
C HIS A 20 15.23 -13.21 18.53
N ALA A 21 15.78 -13.38 17.32
CA ALA A 21 16.94 -12.62 16.88
C ALA A 21 16.61 -11.13 16.80
N LEU A 22 15.43 -10.77 16.27
CA LEU A 22 14.98 -9.38 16.21
C LEU A 22 14.81 -8.76 17.61
N ILE A 23 14.28 -9.50 18.57
CA ILE A 23 14.18 -9.04 19.97
C ILE A 23 15.56 -8.69 20.52
N LYS A 24 16.55 -9.55 20.30
CA LYS A 24 17.92 -9.31 20.78
C LYS A 24 18.59 -8.12 20.09
N ALA A 25 18.41 -7.97 18.78
CA ALA A 25 19.04 -6.91 18.01
C ALA A 25 18.40 -5.53 18.24
N SER A 26 17.07 -5.47 18.35
CA SER A 26 16.34 -4.20 18.54
C SER A 26 16.34 -3.70 19.99
N GLY A 27 16.64 -4.57 20.96
CA GLY A 27 16.55 -4.24 22.40
C GLY A 27 15.12 -3.96 22.89
N LEU A 28 14.11 -4.23 22.06
CA LEU A 28 12.70 -4.06 22.41
C LEU A 28 12.23 -5.21 23.30
N SER A 29 11.16 -4.96 24.06
CA SER A 29 10.54 -6.00 24.88
C SER A 29 9.98 -7.13 24.00
N LYS A 30 10.00 -8.36 24.52
CA LYS A 30 9.41 -9.52 23.84
C LYS A 30 7.96 -9.23 23.42
N GLY A 31 7.14 -8.72 24.35
CA GLY A 31 5.73 -8.43 24.08
C GLY A 31 5.57 -7.47 22.90
N THR A 32 6.30 -6.36 22.92
CA THR A 32 6.29 -5.35 21.86
C THR A 32 6.61 -5.96 20.49
N VAL A 33 7.70 -6.73 20.37
CA VAL A 33 8.07 -7.31 19.07
C VAL A 33 7.04 -8.33 18.59
N TYR A 34 6.50 -9.17 19.49
CA TYR A 34 5.46 -10.12 19.10
C TYR A 34 4.16 -9.42 18.68
N ASP A 35 3.77 -8.33 19.33
CA ASP A 35 2.57 -7.59 18.93
C ASP A 35 2.74 -6.91 17.57
N ILE A 36 3.94 -6.39 17.28
CA ILE A 36 4.27 -5.81 15.96
C ILE A 36 4.29 -6.90 14.88
N VAL A 37 5.00 -8.00 15.12
CA VAL A 37 5.11 -9.12 14.18
C VAL A 37 3.74 -9.70 13.83
N ASN A 38 2.84 -9.81 14.81
CA ASN A 38 1.50 -10.33 14.61
C ASN A 38 0.47 -9.26 14.18
N GLY A 39 0.90 -8.02 13.89
CA GLY A 39 0.01 -6.95 13.46
C GLY A 39 -1.01 -6.48 14.50
N LYS A 40 -0.79 -6.78 15.79
CA LYS A 40 -1.69 -6.43 16.91
C LYS A 40 -1.42 -5.03 17.46
N SER A 41 -0.25 -4.46 17.20
CA SER A 41 0.09 -3.11 17.68
C SER A 41 -0.66 -2.03 16.89
N GLN A 42 -1.46 -1.22 17.60
CA GLN A 42 -2.01 0.03 17.10
C GLN A 42 -1.31 1.21 17.78
N GLY A 43 -0.83 2.18 17.01
CA GLY A 43 -0.21 3.40 17.53
C GLY A 43 1.14 3.16 18.23
N ILE A 44 2.19 2.94 17.44
CA ILE A 44 3.55 2.75 17.97
C ILE A 44 4.31 4.07 17.95
N THR A 45 5.19 4.28 18.93
CA THR A 45 6.05 5.46 18.98
C THR A 45 7.13 5.40 17.90
N LEU A 46 7.57 6.57 17.41
CA LEU A 46 8.68 6.68 16.45
C LEU A 46 9.96 6.02 17.00
N GLU A 47 10.25 6.17 18.29
CA GLU A 47 11.41 5.53 18.93
C GLU A 47 11.36 4.00 18.83
N THR A 48 10.17 3.39 18.96
CA THR A 48 10.00 1.94 18.82
C THR A 48 10.25 1.50 17.38
N VAL A 49 9.79 2.31 16.42
CA VAL A 49 10.02 2.07 14.99
C VAL A 49 11.52 2.16 14.65
N ASP A 50 12.21 3.19 15.15
CA ASP A 50 13.65 3.35 14.92
C ASP A 50 14.43 2.14 15.48
N LYS A 51 14.18 1.75 16.73
CA LYS A 51 14.82 0.56 17.34
C LYS A 51 14.55 -0.73 16.58
N LEU A 52 13.34 -0.87 16.03
CA LEU A 52 12.97 -2.03 15.22
C LEU A 52 13.75 -2.06 13.90
N LEU A 53 13.82 -0.92 13.20
CA LEU A 53 14.54 -0.79 11.93
C LEU A 53 16.05 -0.97 12.12
N ASP A 54 16.62 -0.41 13.19
CA ASP A 54 18.02 -0.60 13.56
C ASP A 54 18.33 -2.09 13.83
N GLY A 55 17.44 -2.77 14.56
CA GLY A 55 17.57 -4.22 14.81
C GLY A 55 17.50 -5.05 13.52
N LEU A 56 16.66 -4.65 12.56
CA LEU A 56 16.60 -5.29 11.24
C LEU A 56 17.86 -5.01 10.41
N GLU A 57 18.39 -3.79 10.45
CA GLU A 57 19.62 -3.42 9.78
C GLU A 57 20.81 -4.22 10.33
N GLN A 58 20.92 -4.37 11.65
CA GLN A 58 21.96 -5.20 12.27
C GLN A 58 21.90 -6.67 11.81
N LEU A 59 20.71 -7.22 11.63
CA LEU A 59 20.52 -8.62 11.24
C LEU A 59 20.68 -8.87 9.74
N THR A 60 20.41 -7.85 8.92
CA THR A 60 20.43 -7.96 7.45
C THR A 60 21.65 -7.33 6.81
N GLY A 61 22.37 -6.48 7.54
CA GLY A 61 23.43 -5.60 7.00
C GLY A 61 22.90 -4.53 6.04
N GLN A 62 21.58 -4.32 5.97
CA GLN A 62 20.94 -3.41 5.03
C GLN A 62 19.93 -2.52 5.75
N ARG A 63 20.07 -1.21 5.57
CA ARG A 63 19.08 -0.25 6.07
C ARG A 63 17.73 -0.48 5.40
N MET A 64 16.69 -0.72 6.20
CA MET A 64 15.34 -0.94 5.72
C MET A 64 14.50 0.34 5.82
N ALA A 65 13.74 0.64 4.77
CA ALA A 65 12.73 1.68 4.81
C ALA A 65 11.49 1.19 5.58
N LEU A 66 10.77 2.13 6.20
CA LEU A 66 9.53 1.81 6.92
C LEU A 66 8.47 1.17 6.00
N ASP A 67 8.36 1.62 4.75
CA ASP A 67 7.44 1.04 3.76
C ASP A 67 7.79 -0.41 3.39
N ALA A 68 8.98 -0.93 3.74
CA ALA A 68 9.33 -2.33 3.53
C ALA A 68 8.80 -3.28 4.62
N VAL A 69 8.27 -2.73 5.72
CA VAL A 69 7.72 -3.50 6.86
C VAL A 69 6.26 -3.15 7.16
N LEU A 70 5.69 -2.24 6.38
CA LEU A 70 4.28 -1.88 6.39
C LEU A 70 3.65 -2.28 5.07
N ASP A 71 2.37 -2.62 5.11
CA ASP A 71 1.54 -2.76 3.92
C ASP A 71 0.31 -1.87 4.05
N ARG A 72 -0.03 -1.25 2.93
CA ARG A 72 -1.17 -0.35 2.80
C ARG A 72 -2.23 -1.12 2.06
N THR A 73 -3.21 -1.61 2.79
CA THR A 73 -4.43 -2.09 2.17
C THR A 73 -5.25 -0.87 1.80
N GLU A 74 -5.28 -0.57 0.49
CA GLU A 74 -6.32 0.28 -0.04
C GLU A 74 -7.67 -0.38 0.29
N PRO A 75 -8.67 0.40 0.74
CA PRO A 75 -10.00 -0.15 0.92
C PRO A 75 -10.44 -0.76 -0.42
N GLU A 76 -10.98 -1.97 -0.39
CA GLU A 76 -11.64 -2.54 -1.57
C GLU A 76 -12.64 -1.51 -2.09
N ASP A 77 -12.48 -1.09 -3.35
CA ASP A 77 -13.44 -0.18 -3.97
C ASP A 77 -14.79 -0.91 -3.98
N PRO A 78 -15.80 -0.42 -3.23
CA PRO A 78 -17.10 -1.08 -3.16
C PRO A 78 -17.77 -1.14 -4.54
N TYR A 79 -17.31 -0.34 -5.52
CA TYR A 79 -17.78 -0.34 -6.88
C TYR A 79 -16.89 -1.13 -7.84
N ALA A 80 -15.79 -1.75 -7.38
CA ALA A 80 -14.90 -2.55 -8.24
C ALA A 80 -15.67 -3.62 -9.04
N HIS A 81 -16.70 -4.22 -8.44
CA HIS A 81 -17.57 -5.20 -9.08
C HIS A 81 -18.38 -4.62 -10.25
N LEU A 82 -18.63 -3.31 -10.29
CA LEU A 82 -19.29 -2.62 -11.41
C LEU A 82 -18.37 -2.46 -12.63
N PHE A 83 -17.07 -2.58 -12.43
CA PHE A 83 -16.06 -2.34 -13.47
C PHE A 83 -15.37 -3.61 -13.97
N VAL A 84 -15.78 -4.79 -13.51
CA VAL A 84 -15.16 -6.09 -13.90
C VAL A 84 -15.17 -6.31 -15.41
N ASP A 85 -16.24 -5.89 -16.07
CA ASP A 85 -16.43 -5.98 -17.52
C ASP A 85 -16.41 -4.59 -18.19
N ALA A 86 -16.06 -3.53 -17.45
CA ALA A 86 -16.03 -2.20 -18.01
C ALA A 86 -14.88 -2.10 -19.01
N LYS A 87 -15.23 -1.80 -20.26
CA LYS A 87 -14.24 -1.44 -21.27
C LYS A 87 -13.69 -0.04 -20.94
N PRO A 88 -12.40 0.22 -21.23
CA PRO A 88 -11.88 1.59 -21.19
C PRO A 88 -12.80 2.52 -21.98
N TYR A 89 -13.01 3.72 -21.45
CA TYR A 89 -13.79 4.73 -22.15
C TYR A 89 -13.12 5.04 -23.49
N ASP A 90 -13.86 4.86 -24.57
CA ASP A 90 -13.47 5.25 -25.92
C ASP A 90 -14.39 6.40 -26.35
N HIS A 91 -13.81 7.59 -26.43
CA HIS A 91 -14.52 8.81 -26.74
C HIS A 91 -15.11 8.80 -28.17
N GLU A 92 -14.37 8.25 -29.14
CA GLU A 92 -14.84 8.15 -30.52
C GLU A 92 -16.00 7.18 -30.66
N GLU A 93 -15.93 6.04 -29.95
CA GLU A 93 -17.03 5.07 -29.97
C GLU A 93 -18.27 5.58 -29.25
N ALA A 94 -18.10 6.26 -28.11
CA ALA A 94 -19.21 6.89 -27.41
C ALA A 94 -19.92 7.92 -28.31
N ARG A 95 -19.16 8.71 -29.09
CA ARG A 95 -19.70 9.71 -30.01
C ARG A 95 -20.60 9.13 -31.09
N LYS A 96 -20.39 7.87 -31.51
CA LYS A 96 -21.27 7.19 -32.49
C LYS A 96 -22.67 6.88 -31.95
N HIS A 97 -22.82 6.84 -30.64
CA HIS A 97 -24.09 6.58 -29.96
C HIS A 97 -24.83 7.84 -29.50
N LEU A 98 -24.21 9.01 -29.65
CA LEU A 98 -24.81 10.30 -29.33
C LEU A 98 -25.60 10.86 -30.50
N VAL A 99 -26.54 11.75 -30.19
CA VAL A 99 -27.22 12.57 -31.20
C VAL A 99 -26.15 13.39 -31.94
N PRO A 100 -26.24 13.57 -33.27
CA PRO A 100 -25.28 14.39 -34.00
C PRO A 100 -25.18 15.78 -33.39
N TRP A 101 -23.99 16.14 -32.95
CA TRP A 101 -23.71 17.44 -32.36
C TRP A 101 -23.70 18.55 -33.41
N THR A 102 -24.01 19.75 -32.94
CA THR A 102 -23.89 20.97 -33.72
C THR A 102 -22.42 21.32 -33.98
N ALA A 103 -22.16 22.17 -34.96
CA ALA A 103 -20.80 22.60 -35.29
C ALA A 103 -20.10 23.33 -34.12
N GLU A 104 -20.87 23.98 -33.24
CA GLU A 104 -20.36 24.67 -32.07
C GLU A 104 -19.93 23.67 -30.98
N GLU A 105 -20.78 22.68 -30.67
CA GLU A 105 -20.46 21.59 -29.73
C GLU A 105 -19.27 20.74 -30.20
N LEU A 106 -19.12 20.54 -31.51
CA LEU A 106 -17.95 19.86 -32.09
C LEU A 106 -16.65 20.62 -31.88
N ALA A 107 -16.68 21.95 -32.00
CA ALA A 107 -15.50 22.79 -31.81
C ALA A 107 -15.10 22.85 -30.32
N GLU A 108 -16.07 22.86 -29.41
CA GLU A 108 -15.82 22.81 -27.96
C GLU A 108 -15.21 21.46 -27.53
N ASP A 109 -15.69 20.36 -28.09
CA ASP A 109 -15.19 19.02 -27.81
C ASP A 109 -13.76 18.80 -28.31
N GLU A 110 -13.47 19.24 -29.55
CA GLU A 110 -12.11 19.24 -30.09
C GLU A 110 -11.16 20.06 -29.22
N GLN A 111 -11.62 21.16 -28.63
CA GLN A 111 -10.81 21.97 -27.73
C GLN A 111 -10.59 21.31 -26.36
N TYR A 112 -11.55 20.51 -25.88
CA TYR A 112 -11.50 19.86 -24.57
C TYR A 112 -10.67 18.58 -24.57
N TRP A 113 -10.65 17.85 -25.69
CA TRP A 113 -9.98 16.55 -25.82
C TRP A 113 -8.71 16.55 -26.71
N ALA A 114 -8.31 17.67 -27.30
CA ALA A 114 -7.02 17.83 -28.00
C ALA A 114 -5.82 17.91 -27.04
#